data_AF-A0A7S0GS54-F1
#
_entry.id   AF-A0A7S0GS54-F1
#
_cell.length_a   1.000
_cell.length_b   1.000
_cell.length_c   1.000
_cell.angle_alpha   90.00
_cell.angle_beta   90.00
_cell.angle_gamma   90.00
#
_symmetry.space_group_name_H-M   'P 1'
#
loop_
_entity.id
_entity.type
_entity.pdbx_description
1 polymer ?
#
loop_
_entity_poly.entity_id
_entity_poly.type
_entity_poly.pdbx_seq_one_letter_code
_entity_poly.pdbx_strand_id
1 'polypeptide(L)'
;MATLENVNGLNPNQVPALVMRSVENARVALEDGDADKAIKMMTSTDALCSKVVAPPTIHGLAMRVISDAYVAKGDLGEAKKALQKGLDLCKPHDGKAGMPEFMKQDLNGRMGDLLMALGEIEKTQGSFQLAARNMRKAAERFEVLGQKEFVAATLNRVALCLMEQGKHDMALSELEEAEGNATGNEHEAALLSSTLLYKGRCLAKRDDLVSAREAMTRALQYAMACGNEPVVAECEAFLGETQEKSTVDEGAFL
;
A
#
# COMPACT_ATOMS: atom_id res chain seq x y z
N MET A 1 -12.81 -34.40 10.23
CA MET A 1 -11.56 -33.98 10.89
C MET A 1 -10.47 -34.94 10.44
N ALA A 2 -9.72 -34.60 9.38
CA ALA A 2 -8.54 -35.36 9.01
C ALA A 2 -7.40 -34.90 9.92
N THR A 3 -6.92 -35.79 10.78
CA THR A 3 -5.77 -35.56 11.64
C THR A 3 -4.54 -35.35 10.77
N LEU A 4 -3.88 -34.21 10.94
CA LEU A 4 -2.57 -33.94 10.35
C LEU A 4 -1.60 -35.02 10.87
N GLU A 5 -1.29 -36.03 10.06
CA GLU A 5 -0.28 -37.02 10.42
C GLU A 5 1.10 -36.37 10.42
N ASN A 6 1.99 -36.84 11.32
CA ASN A 6 3.36 -36.38 11.47
C ASN A 6 4.11 -36.46 10.12
N VAL A 7 4.19 -35.36 9.39
CA VAL A 7 5.07 -35.26 8.22
C VAL A 7 6.50 -35.14 8.76
N ASN A 8 7.32 -36.20 8.60
CA ASN A 8 8.74 -36.25 9.00
C ASN A 8 9.03 -35.99 10.50
N GLY A 9 8.15 -36.42 11.40
CA GLY A 9 8.36 -36.27 12.85
C GLY A 9 8.13 -34.86 13.40
N LEU A 10 7.65 -33.94 12.57
CA LEU A 10 7.19 -32.61 12.99
C LEU A 10 5.74 -32.69 13.46
N ASN A 11 5.52 -32.31 14.72
CA ASN A 11 4.18 -32.19 15.27
C ASN A 11 3.43 -31.06 14.53
N PRO A 12 2.29 -31.33 13.87
CA PRO A 12 1.53 -30.32 13.14
C PRO A 12 1.16 -29.08 13.98
N ASN A 13 1.02 -29.25 15.29
CA ASN A 13 0.71 -28.16 16.21
C ASN A 13 1.88 -27.16 16.38
N GLN A 14 3.11 -27.56 16.01
CA GLN A 14 4.30 -26.70 16.08
C GLN A 14 4.49 -25.88 14.80
N VAL A 15 3.83 -26.26 13.69
CA VAL A 15 4.05 -25.65 12.38
C VAL A 15 3.76 -24.15 12.36
N PRO A 16 2.65 -23.63 12.93
CA PRO A 16 2.40 -22.20 12.97
C PRO A 16 3.52 -21.41 13.66
N ALA A 17 4.01 -21.90 14.82
CA ALA A 17 5.09 -21.25 15.57
C ALA A 17 6.41 -21.26 14.80
N LEU A 18 6.72 -22.36 14.09
CA LEU A 18 7.90 -22.46 13.25
C LEU A 18 7.83 -21.51 12.05
N VAL A 19 6.66 -21.38 11.41
CA VAL A 19 6.47 -20.45 10.30
C VAL A 19 6.65 -19.01 10.78
N MET A 20 5.99 -18.62 11.88
CA MET A 20 6.12 -17.27 12.44
C MET A 20 7.56 -16.93 12.81
N ARG A 21 8.27 -17.85 13.46
CA ARG A 21 9.69 -17.67 13.79
C ARG A 21 10.56 -17.57 12.54
N SER A 22 10.27 -18.34 11.51
CA SER A 22 11.00 -18.26 10.24
C SER A 22 10.79 -16.92 9.57
N VAL A 23 9.54 -16.43 9.53
CA VAL A 23 9.19 -15.11 8.98
C VAL A 23 9.96 -14.01 9.70
N GLU A 24 9.96 -14.04 11.04
CA GLU A 24 10.68 -13.05 11.85
C GLU A 24 12.18 -13.06 11.55
N ASN A 25 12.81 -14.24 11.59
CA ASN A 25 14.23 -14.37 11.28
C ASN A 25 14.57 -13.94 9.84
N ALA A 26 13.66 -14.14 8.87
CA ALA A 26 13.87 -13.67 7.51
C ALA A 26 13.74 -12.15 7.40
N ARG A 27 12.87 -11.51 8.19
CA ARG A 27 12.79 -10.04 8.28
C ARG A 27 14.06 -9.46 8.90
N VAL A 28 14.54 -10.04 10.00
CA VAL A 28 15.83 -9.65 10.60
C VAL A 28 16.97 -9.80 9.59
N ALA A 29 17.00 -10.90 8.82
CA ALA A 29 18.00 -11.07 7.77
C ALA A 29 17.92 -9.97 6.70
N LEU A 30 16.72 -9.46 6.37
CA LEU A 30 16.58 -8.33 5.45
C LEU A 30 17.08 -7.01 6.05
N GLU A 31 16.81 -6.77 7.33
CA GLU A 31 17.32 -5.61 8.06
C GLU A 31 18.86 -5.62 8.12
N ASP A 32 19.45 -6.82 8.28
CA ASP A 32 20.89 -7.04 8.22
C ASP A 32 21.47 -6.97 6.78
N GLY A 33 20.63 -6.79 5.76
CA GLY A 33 21.03 -6.75 4.34
C GLY A 33 21.30 -8.11 3.68
N ASP A 34 21.00 -9.22 4.37
CA ASP A 34 21.17 -10.59 3.87
C ASP A 34 19.89 -11.12 3.20
N ALA A 35 19.60 -10.56 2.03
CA ALA A 35 18.43 -10.95 1.23
C ALA A 35 18.48 -12.43 0.77
N ASP A 36 19.66 -12.99 0.51
CA ASP A 36 19.80 -14.38 0.09
C ASP A 36 19.39 -15.36 1.19
N LYS A 37 19.77 -15.06 2.44
CA LYS A 37 19.32 -15.82 3.61
C LYS A 37 17.81 -15.72 3.78
N ALA A 38 17.23 -14.52 3.64
CA ALA A 38 15.78 -14.34 3.73
C ALA A 38 15.03 -15.17 2.66
N ILE A 39 15.49 -15.15 1.40
CA ILE A 39 14.93 -15.97 0.31
C ILE A 39 15.02 -17.46 0.64
N LYS A 40 16.19 -17.93 1.07
CA LYS A 40 16.40 -19.34 1.42
C LYS A 40 15.46 -19.78 2.55
N MET A 41 15.33 -18.96 3.59
CA MET A 41 14.46 -19.24 4.72
C MET A 41 13.00 -19.32 4.30
N MET A 42 12.51 -18.33 3.55
CA MET A 42 11.11 -18.30 3.14
C MET A 42 10.76 -19.32 2.07
N THR A 43 11.69 -19.70 1.20
CA THR A 43 11.52 -20.82 0.27
C THR A 43 11.35 -22.15 1.02
N SER A 44 12.14 -22.35 2.08
CA SER A 44 11.98 -23.52 2.95
C SER A 44 10.66 -23.48 3.72
N THR A 45 10.22 -22.30 4.18
CA THR A 45 8.94 -22.11 4.86
C THR A 45 7.76 -22.39 3.94
N ASP A 46 7.78 -21.90 2.71
CA ASP A 46 6.74 -22.17 1.72
C ASP A 46 6.64 -23.68 1.41
N ALA A 47 7.78 -24.35 1.21
CA ALA A 47 7.81 -25.80 0.99
C ALA A 47 7.26 -26.59 2.19
N LEU A 48 7.49 -26.14 3.43
CA LEU A 48 6.88 -26.72 4.62
C LEU A 48 5.36 -26.50 4.63
N CYS A 49 4.92 -25.27 4.35
CA CYS A 49 3.50 -24.90 4.32
C CYS A 49 2.72 -25.73 3.30
N SER A 50 3.30 -25.99 2.11
CA SER A 50 2.68 -26.84 1.10
C SER A 50 2.53 -28.29 1.56
N LYS A 51 3.50 -28.81 2.32
CA LYS A 51 3.47 -30.18 2.84
C LYS A 51 2.43 -30.40 3.93
N VAL A 52 2.23 -29.39 4.79
CA VAL A 52 1.31 -29.48 5.93
C VAL A 52 -0.09 -28.95 5.62
N VAL A 53 -0.34 -28.55 4.37
CA VAL A 53 -1.60 -27.92 3.92
C VAL A 53 -1.96 -26.73 4.81
N ALA A 54 -1.01 -25.80 4.96
CA ALA A 54 -1.20 -24.61 5.76
C ALA A 54 -2.30 -23.71 5.18
N PRO A 55 -2.92 -22.84 6.01
CA PRO A 55 -3.83 -21.82 5.50
C PRO A 55 -3.16 -20.97 4.42
N PRO A 56 -3.88 -20.61 3.34
CA PRO A 56 -3.33 -19.81 2.23
C PRO A 56 -2.69 -18.49 2.67
N THR A 57 -3.20 -17.90 3.75
CA THR A 57 -2.71 -16.64 4.29
C THR A 57 -1.27 -16.72 4.77
N ILE A 58 -0.84 -17.90 5.22
CA ILE A 58 0.56 -18.18 5.60
C ILE A 58 1.47 -18.21 4.37
N HIS A 59 1.00 -18.79 3.26
CA HIS A 59 1.72 -18.72 1.99
C HIS A 59 1.83 -17.28 1.49
N GLY A 60 0.75 -16.51 1.59
CA GLY A 60 0.75 -15.08 1.23
C GLY A 60 1.79 -14.28 2.01
N LEU A 61 1.89 -14.52 3.33
CA LEU A 61 2.91 -13.89 4.17
C LEU A 61 4.34 -14.28 3.74
N ALA A 62 4.61 -15.56 3.50
CA ALA A 62 5.93 -16.00 3.05
C ALA A 62 6.29 -15.37 1.69
N MET A 63 5.35 -15.35 0.74
CA MET A 63 5.57 -14.75 -0.58
C MET A 63 5.80 -13.23 -0.50
N ARG A 64 5.14 -12.53 0.43
CA ARG A 64 5.38 -11.10 0.67
C ARG A 64 6.82 -10.84 1.10
N VAL A 65 7.37 -11.66 2.00
CA VAL A 65 8.76 -11.53 2.48
C VAL A 65 9.77 -11.92 1.40
N ILE A 66 9.50 -12.97 0.62
CA ILE A 66 10.34 -13.32 -0.55
C ILE A 66 10.39 -12.15 -1.53
N SER A 67 9.24 -11.50 -1.77
CA SER A 67 9.20 -10.32 -2.64
C SER A 67 10.04 -9.17 -2.09
N ASP A 68 9.98 -8.87 -0.79
CA ASP A 68 10.83 -7.83 -0.17
C ASP A 68 12.31 -8.14 -0.38
N ALA A 69 12.70 -9.41 -0.22
CA ALA A 69 14.07 -9.85 -0.43
C ALA A 69 14.54 -9.68 -1.87
N TYR A 70 13.70 -10.03 -2.86
CA TYR A 70 14.04 -9.80 -4.26
C TYR A 70 14.08 -8.31 -4.63
N VAL A 71 13.20 -7.49 -4.06
CA VAL A 71 13.27 -6.02 -4.21
C VAL A 71 14.58 -5.48 -3.65
N ALA A 72 15.02 -5.93 -2.48
CA ALA A 72 16.31 -5.52 -1.90
C ALA A 72 17.52 -5.89 -2.80
N LYS A 73 17.40 -6.96 -3.59
CA LYS A 73 18.40 -7.36 -4.60
C LYS A 73 18.26 -6.63 -5.94
N GLY A 74 17.22 -5.83 -6.13
CA GLY A 74 16.88 -5.21 -7.41
C GLY A 74 16.23 -6.15 -8.43
N ASP A 75 15.89 -7.38 -8.05
CA ASP A 75 15.22 -8.34 -8.93
C ASP A 75 13.69 -8.19 -8.86
N LEU A 76 13.20 -7.15 -9.55
CA LEU A 76 11.76 -6.88 -9.61
C LEU A 76 10.97 -7.98 -10.33
N GLY A 77 11.62 -8.80 -11.17
CA GLY A 77 10.98 -9.88 -11.90
C GLY A 77 10.57 -11.02 -10.96
N GLU A 78 11.52 -11.52 -10.17
CA GLU A 78 11.25 -12.56 -9.18
C GLU A 78 10.37 -12.06 -8.03
N ALA A 79 10.51 -10.80 -7.64
CA ALA A 79 9.61 -10.17 -6.66
C ALA A 79 8.14 -10.26 -7.10
N LYS A 80 7.82 -9.87 -8.35
CA LYS A 80 6.46 -9.97 -8.88
C LYS A 80 5.96 -11.41 -8.95
N LYS A 81 6.81 -12.36 -9.35
CA LYS A 81 6.45 -13.79 -9.40
C LYS A 81 6.05 -14.31 -8.02
N ALA A 82 6.80 -13.94 -6.97
CA ALA A 82 6.48 -14.30 -5.60
C ALA A 82 5.10 -13.75 -5.19
N LEU A 83 4.84 -12.46 -5.43
CA LEU A 83 3.55 -11.84 -5.11
C LEU A 83 2.38 -12.48 -5.87
N GLN A 84 2.55 -12.73 -7.17
CA GLN A 84 1.53 -13.40 -7.98
C GLN A 84 1.23 -14.80 -7.47
N LYS A 85 2.27 -15.58 -7.12
CA LYS A 85 2.09 -16.90 -6.50
C LYS A 85 1.31 -16.80 -5.19
N GLY A 86 1.59 -15.81 -4.35
CA GLY A 86 0.84 -15.58 -3.11
C GLY A 86 -0.64 -15.28 -3.37
N LEU A 87 -0.92 -14.43 -4.35
CA LEU A 87 -2.30 -14.11 -4.76
C LEU A 87 -3.03 -15.32 -5.31
N ASP A 88 -2.38 -16.14 -6.14
CA ASP A 88 -2.95 -17.35 -6.73
C ASP A 88 -3.29 -18.40 -5.67
N LEU A 89 -2.52 -18.47 -4.58
CA LEU A 89 -2.81 -19.34 -3.43
C LEU A 89 -3.97 -18.83 -2.59
N CYS A 90 -4.11 -17.51 -2.42
CA CYS A 90 -5.21 -16.90 -1.69
C CYS A 90 -6.54 -16.94 -2.46
N LYS A 91 -6.51 -16.80 -3.78
CA LYS A 91 -7.71 -16.61 -4.63
C LYS A 91 -8.79 -17.68 -4.51
N PRO A 92 -8.49 -19.00 -4.42
CA PRO A 92 -9.52 -20.04 -4.25
C PRO A 92 -10.32 -19.94 -2.95
N HIS A 93 -9.83 -19.15 -1.99
CA HIS A 93 -10.42 -18.98 -0.66
C HIS A 93 -11.21 -17.66 -0.55
N ASP A 94 -11.03 -16.75 -1.50
CA ASP A 94 -11.73 -15.48 -1.55
C ASP A 94 -13.22 -15.69 -1.79
N GLY A 95 -14.06 -15.13 -0.91
CA GLY A 95 -15.51 -15.32 -0.94
C GLY A 95 -16.01 -16.72 -0.59
N LYS A 96 -15.15 -17.62 -0.10
CA LYS A 96 -15.56 -18.99 0.26
C LYS A 96 -16.57 -19.00 1.42
N ALA A 97 -17.75 -19.59 1.18
CA ALA A 97 -18.81 -19.71 2.17
C ALA A 97 -18.36 -20.52 3.41
N GLY A 98 -18.87 -20.13 4.57
CA GLY A 98 -18.59 -20.82 5.84
C GLY A 98 -17.19 -20.57 6.43
N MET A 99 -16.39 -19.68 5.84
CA MET A 99 -15.13 -19.26 6.44
C MET A 99 -15.39 -18.44 7.71
N PRO A 100 -14.75 -18.75 8.85
CA PRO A 100 -14.81 -17.94 10.05
C PRO A 100 -14.33 -16.51 9.80
N GLU A 101 -14.91 -15.54 10.53
CA GLU A 101 -14.67 -14.12 10.27
C GLU A 101 -13.19 -13.72 10.40
N PHE A 102 -12.50 -14.21 11.42
CA PHE A 102 -11.06 -13.94 11.61
C PHE A 102 -10.21 -14.43 10.41
N MET A 103 -10.59 -15.53 9.75
CA MET A 103 -9.90 -16.02 8.56
C MET A 103 -10.19 -15.15 7.34
N LYS A 104 -11.42 -14.62 7.20
CA LYS A 104 -11.73 -13.66 6.14
C LYS A 104 -10.96 -12.37 6.33
N GLN A 105 -10.85 -11.90 7.57
CA GLN A 105 -10.09 -10.70 7.90
C GLN A 105 -8.59 -10.88 7.57
N ASP A 106 -7.99 -11.99 8.02
CA ASP A 106 -6.60 -12.32 7.66
C ASP A 106 -6.42 -12.46 6.14
N LEU A 107 -7.35 -13.11 5.44
CA LEU A 107 -7.29 -13.24 3.98
C LEU A 107 -7.34 -11.88 3.27
N ASN A 108 -8.27 -10.99 3.64
CA ASN A 108 -8.34 -9.65 3.08
C ASN A 108 -7.05 -8.86 3.35
N GLY A 109 -6.50 -8.94 4.57
CA GLY A 109 -5.26 -8.27 4.92
C GLY A 109 -4.09 -8.74 4.06
N ARG A 110 -3.90 -10.06 3.95
CA ARG A 110 -2.82 -10.63 3.12
C ARG A 110 -2.98 -10.30 1.65
N MET A 111 -4.19 -10.40 1.11
CA MET A 111 -4.45 -10.06 -0.29
C MET A 111 -4.22 -8.56 -0.55
N GLY A 112 -4.65 -7.70 0.37
CA GLY A 112 -4.38 -6.25 0.32
C GLY A 112 -2.88 -5.95 0.28
N ASP A 113 -2.12 -6.52 1.21
CA ASP A 113 -0.66 -6.34 1.28
C ASP A 113 0.06 -6.79 -0.01
N LEU A 114 -0.33 -7.96 -0.54
CA LEU A 114 0.26 -8.51 -1.77
C LEU A 114 -0.08 -7.66 -2.99
N LEU A 115 -1.32 -7.22 -3.12
CA LEU A 115 -1.78 -6.36 -4.22
C LEU A 115 -1.10 -4.98 -4.17
N MET A 116 -0.94 -4.41 -2.98
CA MET A 116 -0.25 -3.14 -2.76
C MET A 116 1.22 -3.26 -3.18
N ALA A 117 1.93 -4.28 -2.70
CA ALA A 117 3.32 -4.52 -3.07
C ALA A 117 3.48 -4.76 -4.59
N LEU A 118 2.56 -5.48 -5.21
CA LEU A 118 2.60 -5.74 -6.66
C LEU A 118 2.42 -4.44 -7.44
N GLY A 119 1.47 -3.61 -7.01
CA GLY A 119 1.24 -2.30 -7.58
C GLY A 119 2.47 -1.39 -7.47
N GLU A 120 3.18 -1.39 -6.34
CA GLU A 120 4.41 -0.59 -6.18
C GLU A 120 5.52 -0.98 -7.14
N ILE A 121 5.71 -2.28 -7.35
CA ILE A 121 6.71 -2.76 -8.31
C ILE A 121 6.28 -2.35 -9.73
N GLU A 122 5.00 -2.49 -10.08
CA GLU A 122 4.48 -2.09 -11.38
C GLU A 122 4.61 -0.58 -11.62
N LYS A 123 4.36 0.25 -10.60
CA LYS A 123 4.58 1.69 -10.65
C LYS A 123 6.05 2.01 -10.91
N THR A 124 6.96 1.35 -10.20
CA THR A 124 8.41 1.49 -10.39
C THR A 124 8.84 1.10 -11.81
N GLN A 125 8.16 0.13 -12.41
CA GLN A 125 8.37 -0.29 -13.81
C GLN A 125 7.65 0.60 -14.84
N GLY A 126 7.00 1.70 -14.43
CA GLY A 126 6.22 2.58 -15.31
C GLY A 126 4.90 1.98 -15.80
N SER A 127 4.49 0.82 -15.28
CA SER A 127 3.23 0.14 -15.61
C SER A 127 2.06 0.73 -14.82
N PHE A 128 1.87 2.05 -14.89
CA PHE A 128 0.95 2.81 -14.04
C PHE A 128 -0.51 2.36 -14.11
N GLN A 129 -0.98 1.91 -15.28
CA GLN A 129 -2.35 1.40 -15.40
C GLN A 129 -2.56 0.10 -14.60
N LEU A 130 -1.57 -0.81 -14.62
CA LEU A 130 -1.67 -2.05 -13.88
C LEU A 130 -1.50 -1.80 -12.38
N ALA A 131 -0.55 -0.92 -12.02
CA ALA A 131 -0.33 -0.47 -10.66
C ALA A 131 -1.61 0.10 -10.04
N ALA A 132 -2.25 1.08 -10.70
CA ALA A 132 -3.50 1.69 -10.23
C ALA A 132 -4.60 0.65 -10.00
N ARG A 133 -4.75 -0.33 -10.91
CA ARG A 133 -5.75 -1.40 -10.76
C ARG A 133 -5.46 -2.32 -9.57
N ASN A 134 -4.22 -2.72 -9.37
CA ASN A 134 -3.85 -3.61 -8.26
C ASN A 134 -3.94 -2.87 -6.91
N MET A 135 -3.48 -1.63 -6.86
CA MET A 135 -3.62 -0.78 -5.67
C MET A 135 -5.09 -0.49 -5.33
N ARG A 136 -5.96 -0.22 -6.32
CA ARG A 136 -7.39 -0.01 -6.04
C ARG A 136 -8.06 -1.26 -5.46
N LYS A 137 -7.72 -2.44 -5.96
CA LYS A 137 -8.14 -3.72 -5.35
C LYS A 137 -7.58 -3.88 -3.94
N ALA A 138 -6.37 -3.41 -3.65
CA ALA A 138 -5.84 -3.43 -2.28
C ALA A 138 -6.67 -2.53 -1.35
N ALA A 139 -7.03 -1.32 -1.81
CA ALA A 139 -7.90 -0.40 -1.07
C ALA A 139 -9.25 -1.04 -0.75
N GLU A 140 -9.90 -1.73 -1.70
CA GLU A 140 -11.15 -2.47 -1.46
C GLU A 140 -11.00 -3.52 -0.34
N ARG A 141 -9.83 -4.18 -0.24
CA ARG A 141 -9.57 -5.13 0.85
C ARG A 141 -9.42 -4.45 2.20
N PHE A 142 -8.70 -3.33 2.25
CA PHE A 142 -8.55 -2.56 3.49
C PHE A 142 -9.88 -1.93 3.93
N GLU A 143 -10.75 -1.56 2.99
CA GLU A 143 -12.09 -1.05 3.27
C GLU A 143 -12.96 -2.11 3.97
N VAL A 144 -12.95 -3.36 3.50
CA VAL A 144 -13.63 -4.49 4.18
C VAL A 144 -13.14 -4.67 5.62
N LEU A 145 -11.87 -4.35 5.90
CA LEU A 145 -11.29 -4.42 7.24
C LEU A 145 -11.56 -3.18 8.11
N GLY A 146 -12.20 -2.14 7.56
CA GLY A 146 -12.38 -0.85 8.25
C GLY A 146 -11.07 -0.08 8.46
N GLN A 147 -10.02 -0.42 7.71
CA GLN A 147 -8.68 0.14 7.84
C GLN A 147 -8.53 1.46 7.06
N LYS A 148 -9.24 2.50 7.52
CA LYS A 148 -9.37 3.77 6.80
C LYS A 148 -8.05 4.45 6.42
N GLU A 149 -7.07 4.45 7.32
CA GLU A 149 -5.75 5.04 7.05
C GLU A 149 -5.04 4.33 5.86
N PHE A 150 -5.11 2.99 5.84
CA PHE A 150 -4.56 2.20 4.73
C PHE A 150 -5.33 2.41 3.43
N VAL A 151 -6.65 2.58 3.49
CA VAL A 151 -7.48 2.95 2.33
C VAL A 151 -6.99 4.29 1.77
N ALA A 152 -6.94 5.34 2.59
CA ALA A 152 -6.52 6.67 2.17
C ALA A 152 -5.09 6.70 1.60
N ALA A 153 -4.14 6.05 2.27
CA ALA A 153 -2.76 5.94 1.78
C ALA A 153 -2.66 5.19 0.44
N THR A 154 -3.46 4.15 0.26
CA THR A 154 -3.49 3.38 -1.00
C THR A 154 -4.12 4.18 -2.13
N LEU A 155 -5.22 4.90 -1.87
CA LEU A 155 -5.90 5.74 -2.85
C LEU A 155 -5.00 6.92 -3.32
N ASN A 156 -4.20 7.51 -2.43
CA ASN A 156 -3.17 8.48 -2.83
C ASN A 156 -2.19 7.91 -3.87
N ARG A 157 -1.78 6.64 -3.71
CA ARG A 157 -0.87 5.96 -4.65
C ARG A 157 -1.56 5.63 -5.97
N VAL A 158 -2.84 5.26 -5.93
CA VAL A 158 -3.68 5.12 -7.14
C VAL A 158 -3.76 6.45 -7.89
N ALA A 159 -4.07 7.53 -7.20
CA ALA A 159 -4.15 8.87 -7.78
C ALA A 159 -2.84 9.30 -8.45
N LEU A 160 -1.70 9.07 -7.79
CA LEU A 160 -0.39 9.32 -8.38
C LEU A 160 -0.21 8.54 -9.70
N CYS A 161 -0.54 7.25 -9.72
CA CYS A 161 -0.47 6.44 -10.95
C CYS A 161 -1.42 6.95 -12.05
N LEU A 162 -2.58 7.50 -11.69
CA LEU A 162 -3.53 8.09 -12.64
C LEU A 162 -3.02 9.43 -13.18
N MET A 163 -2.37 10.25 -12.35
CA MET A 163 -1.73 11.50 -12.78
C MET A 163 -0.62 11.24 -13.79
N GLU A 164 0.21 10.21 -13.59
CA GLU A 164 1.24 9.79 -14.56
C GLU A 164 0.64 9.31 -15.91
N GLN A 165 -0.63 8.90 -15.90
CA GLN A 165 -1.38 8.58 -17.12
C GLN A 165 -2.11 9.80 -17.73
N GLY A 166 -1.97 10.99 -17.14
CA GLY A 166 -2.74 12.19 -17.53
C GLY A 166 -4.22 12.15 -17.18
N LYS A 167 -4.66 11.17 -16.37
CA LYS A 167 -6.06 10.97 -15.97
C LYS A 167 -6.41 11.78 -14.72
N HIS A 168 -6.27 13.10 -14.82
CA HIS A 168 -6.39 14.00 -13.67
C HIS A 168 -7.79 14.00 -13.02
N ASP A 169 -8.87 13.86 -13.80
CA ASP A 169 -10.23 13.79 -13.23
C ASP A 169 -10.44 12.51 -12.41
N MET A 170 -9.95 11.36 -12.91
CA MET A 170 -10.03 10.11 -12.14
C MET A 170 -9.15 10.20 -10.89
N ALA A 171 -7.95 10.77 -11.00
CA ALA A 171 -7.09 10.98 -9.85
C ALA A 171 -7.76 11.86 -8.79
N LEU A 172 -8.48 12.92 -9.21
CA LEU A 172 -9.22 13.79 -8.30
C LEU A 172 -10.28 13.01 -7.51
N SER A 173 -11.05 12.14 -8.16
CA SER A 173 -12.05 11.30 -7.47
C SER A 173 -11.40 10.38 -6.43
N GLU A 174 -10.28 9.73 -6.76
CA GLU A 174 -9.56 8.88 -5.80
C GLU A 174 -9.00 9.69 -4.61
N LEU A 175 -8.57 10.94 -4.83
CA LEU A 175 -8.06 11.84 -3.78
C LEU A 175 -9.18 12.36 -2.87
N GLU A 176 -10.37 12.62 -3.41
CA GLU A 176 -11.54 13.00 -2.61
C GLU A 176 -11.98 11.85 -1.69
N GLU A 177 -11.95 10.61 -2.21
CA GLU A 177 -12.19 9.43 -1.40
C GLU A 177 -11.09 9.20 -0.35
N ALA A 178 -9.83 9.45 -0.70
CA ALA A 178 -8.70 9.39 0.24
C ALA A 178 -8.86 10.40 1.38
N GLU A 179 -9.20 11.66 1.04
CA GLU A 179 -9.44 12.73 2.00
C GLU A 179 -10.61 12.38 2.94
N GLY A 180 -11.70 11.81 2.43
CA GLY A 180 -12.85 11.39 3.25
C GLY A 180 -12.56 10.19 4.17
N ASN A 181 -11.54 9.39 3.87
CA ASN A 181 -11.08 8.29 4.73
C ASN A 181 -10.08 8.75 5.80
N ALA A 182 -9.45 9.91 5.63
CA ALA A 182 -8.63 10.52 6.67
C ALA A 182 -9.52 11.19 7.75
N THR A 183 -9.13 11.02 9.01
CA THR A 183 -9.78 11.65 10.17
C THR A 183 -9.28 13.07 10.47
N GLY A 184 -8.20 13.53 9.82
CA GLY A 184 -7.75 14.93 9.91
C GLY A 184 -6.86 15.25 11.12
N ASN A 185 -6.40 14.24 11.85
CA ASN A 185 -5.59 14.41 13.06
C ASN A 185 -4.08 14.53 12.73
N GLU A 186 -3.26 14.93 13.72
CA GLU A 186 -1.82 15.14 13.54
C GLU A 186 -1.07 13.90 13.02
N HIS A 187 -1.52 12.68 13.31
CA HIS A 187 -0.88 11.45 12.85
C HIS A 187 -1.03 11.27 11.33
N GLU A 188 -2.07 11.84 10.74
CA GLU A 188 -2.37 11.77 9.31
C GLU A 188 -1.89 13.02 8.54
N ALA A 189 -1.25 13.98 9.21
CA ALA A 189 -0.83 15.24 8.57
C ALA A 189 0.11 14.99 7.37
N ALA A 190 1.01 14.02 7.46
CA ALA A 190 1.87 13.64 6.34
C ALA A 190 1.06 13.09 5.15
N LEU A 191 0.06 12.25 5.42
CA LEU A 191 -0.82 11.70 4.40
C LEU A 191 -1.64 12.80 3.72
N LEU A 192 -2.31 13.64 4.52
CA LEU A 192 -3.16 14.73 4.04
C LEU A 192 -2.39 15.80 3.28
N SER A 193 -1.16 16.14 3.71
CA SER A 193 -0.30 17.06 2.98
C SER A 193 -0.09 16.60 1.52
N SER A 194 0.17 15.30 1.33
CA SER A 194 0.37 14.71 0.01
C SER A 194 -0.94 14.58 -0.78
N THR A 195 -2.03 14.17 -0.12
CA THR A 195 -3.37 14.09 -0.75
C THR A 195 -3.77 15.43 -1.34
N LEU A 196 -3.67 16.49 -0.53
CA LEU A 196 -4.11 17.83 -0.90
C LEU A 196 -3.18 18.47 -1.94
N LEU A 197 -1.86 18.18 -1.87
CA LEU A 197 -0.93 18.57 -2.92
C LEU A 197 -1.33 17.99 -4.28
N TYR A 198 -1.55 16.67 -4.34
CA TYR A 198 -1.95 16.00 -5.58
C TYR A 198 -3.31 16.50 -6.10
N LYS A 199 -4.23 16.80 -5.18
CA LYS A 199 -5.53 17.40 -5.50
C LYS A 199 -5.36 18.78 -6.13
N GLY A 200 -4.52 19.63 -5.54
CA GLY A 200 -4.17 20.94 -6.08
C GLY A 200 -3.55 20.85 -7.48
N ARG A 201 -2.64 19.89 -7.72
CA ARG A 201 -2.05 19.65 -9.05
C ARG A 201 -3.11 19.25 -10.09
N CYS A 202 -4.03 18.35 -9.73
CA CYS A 202 -5.12 17.92 -10.62
C CYS A 202 -6.08 19.08 -10.95
N LEU A 203 -6.43 19.90 -9.95
CA LEU A 203 -7.30 21.06 -10.14
C LEU A 203 -6.63 22.15 -11.01
N ALA A 204 -5.34 22.39 -10.80
CA ALA A 204 -4.57 23.31 -11.64
C ALA A 204 -4.52 22.84 -13.10
N LYS A 205 -4.44 21.52 -13.35
CA LYS A 205 -4.52 20.95 -14.70
C LYS A 205 -5.90 21.08 -15.36
N ARG A 206 -6.95 21.35 -14.58
CA ARG A 206 -8.31 21.66 -15.04
C ARG A 206 -8.58 23.16 -15.18
N ASP A 207 -7.54 24.01 -15.03
CA ASP A 207 -7.65 25.46 -14.95
C ASP A 207 -8.54 25.97 -13.79
N ASP A 208 -8.85 25.10 -12.81
CA ASP A 208 -9.59 25.45 -11.60
C ASP A 208 -8.63 25.99 -10.53
N LEU A 209 -8.09 27.19 -10.81
CA LEU A 209 -7.03 27.79 -9.99
C LEU A 209 -7.50 28.18 -8.60
N VAL A 210 -8.78 28.50 -8.42
CA VAL A 210 -9.32 28.88 -7.11
C VAL A 210 -9.28 27.66 -6.18
N SER A 211 -9.89 26.54 -6.58
CA SER A 211 -9.87 25.33 -5.77
C SER A 211 -8.48 24.70 -5.69
N ALA A 212 -7.63 24.87 -6.72
CA ALA A 212 -6.23 24.45 -6.64
C ALA A 212 -5.46 25.19 -5.53
N ARG A 213 -5.62 26.52 -5.43
CA ARG A 213 -4.99 27.33 -4.37
C ARG A 213 -5.52 26.97 -2.99
N GLU A 214 -6.82 26.72 -2.84
CA GLU A 214 -7.41 26.25 -1.59
C GLU A 214 -6.78 24.91 -1.15
N ALA A 215 -6.68 23.94 -2.07
CA ALA A 215 -6.07 22.65 -1.80
C ALA A 215 -4.58 22.80 -1.43
N MET A 216 -3.82 23.62 -2.16
CA MET A 216 -2.40 23.89 -1.89
C MET A 216 -2.18 24.61 -0.56
N THR A 217 -3.08 25.50 -0.16
CA THR A 217 -3.02 26.19 1.15
C THR A 217 -3.21 25.19 2.29
N ARG A 218 -4.19 24.29 2.17
CA ARG A 218 -4.42 23.22 3.16
C ARG A 218 -3.26 22.22 3.16
N ALA A 219 -2.72 21.86 2.00
CA ALA A 219 -1.55 21.01 1.88
C ALA A 219 -0.33 21.60 2.62
N LEU A 220 -0.07 22.90 2.44
CA LEU A 220 0.99 23.63 3.12
C LEU A 220 0.83 23.59 4.64
N GLN A 221 -0.38 23.83 5.17
CA GLN A 221 -0.65 23.77 6.61
C GLN A 221 -0.29 22.40 7.20
N TYR A 222 -0.76 21.32 6.57
CA TYR A 222 -0.42 19.96 7.02
C TYR A 222 1.08 19.65 6.83
N ALA A 223 1.68 20.10 5.74
CA ALA A 223 3.10 19.89 5.46
C ALA A 223 3.99 20.55 6.51
N MET A 224 3.71 21.79 6.90
CA MET A 224 4.41 22.49 7.98
C MET A 224 4.23 21.79 9.33
N ALA A 225 3.02 21.29 9.62
CA ALA A 225 2.75 20.58 10.87
C ALA A 225 3.52 19.25 10.99
N CYS A 226 3.74 18.54 9.88
CA CYS A 226 4.45 17.26 9.87
C CYS A 226 5.93 17.35 9.43
N GLY A 227 6.43 18.54 9.09
CA GLY A 227 7.82 18.74 8.63
C GLY A 227 8.09 18.18 7.22
N ASN A 228 7.09 18.12 6.35
CA ASN A 228 7.23 17.63 4.98
C ASN A 228 7.76 18.75 4.05
N GLU A 229 9.05 19.07 4.19
CA GLU A 229 9.74 20.17 3.48
C GLU A 229 9.56 20.15 1.95
N PRO A 230 9.59 19.00 1.24
CA PRO A 230 9.31 18.99 -0.20
C PRO A 230 7.93 19.51 -0.56
N VAL A 231 6.90 19.16 0.22
CA VAL A 231 5.53 19.64 -0.02
C VAL A 231 5.41 21.12 0.35
N VAL A 232 6.06 21.57 1.43
CA VAL A 232 6.11 23.00 1.79
C VAL A 232 6.64 23.83 0.63
N ALA A 233 7.83 23.49 0.13
CA ALA A 233 8.49 24.24 -0.94
C ALA A 233 7.64 24.30 -2.22
N GLU A 234 6.98 23.20 -2.58
CA GLU A 234 6.13 23.17 -3.77
C GLU A 234 4.85 23.98 -3.61
N CYS A 235 4.18 23.88 -2.45
CA CYS A 235 2.99 24.68 -2.18
C CYS A 235 3.31 26.17 -2.15
N GLU A 236 4.41 26.57 -1.50
CA GLU A 236 4.86 27.98 -1.48
C GLU A 236 5.16 28.50 -2.87
N ALA A 237 5.87 27.73 -3.69
CA ALA A 237 6.17 28.10 -5.08
C ALA A 237 4.87 28.31 -5.89
N PHE A 238 3.95 27.33 -5.84
CA PHE A 238 2.67 27.42 -6.56
C PHE A 238 1.82 28.61 -6.09
N LEU A 239 1.74 28.83 -4.77
CA LEU A 239 0.94 29.92 -4.20
C LEU A 239 1.54 31.29 -4.53
N GLY A 240 2.88 31.41 -4.54
CA GLY A 240 3.58 32.63 -4.97
C GLY A 240 3.36 32.94 -6.45
N GLU A 241 3.53 31.94 -7.33
CA GLU A 241 3.33 32.09 -8.78
C GLU A 241 1.88 32.43 -9.16
N THR A 242 0.92 32.07 -8.33
CA THR A 242 -0.51 32.29 -8.59
C THR A 242 -1.13 33.39 -7.71
N GLN A 243 -0.31 34.22 -7.05
CA GLN A 243 -0.77 35.20 -6.05
C GLN A 243 -1.73 36.25 -6.62
N GLU A 244 -1.51 36.72 -7.85
CA GLU A 244 -2.39 37.69 -8.52
C GLU A 244 -3.83 37.17 -8.72
N LYS A 245 -4.03 35.86 -8.62
CA LYS A 245 -5.32 35.17 -8.75
C LYS A 245 -5.90 34.78 -7.39
N SER A 246 -5.30 35.25 -6.29
CA SER A 246 -5.83 35.06 -4.95
C SER A 246 -7.18 35.76 -4.82
N THR A 247 -8.18 35.06 -4.29
CA THR A 247 -9.48 35.63 -3.90
C THR A 247 -9.48 36.06 -2.42
N VAL A 248 -8.41 35.79 -1.70
CA VAL A 248 -8.23 36.19 -0.29
C VAL A 248 -7.69 37.61 -0.26
N ASP A 249 -8.46 38.53 0.31
CA ASP A 249 -8.09 39.94 0.49
C ASP A 249 -6.98 40.06 1.54
N GLU A 250 -5.80 40.51 1.13
CA GLU A 250 -4.66 40.74 2.02
C GLU A 250 -4.93 41.85 3.06
N GLY A 251 -5.94 42.71 2.82
CA GLY A 251 -6.39 43.73 3.77
C GLY A 251 -7.05 43.20 5.04
N ALA A 252 -7.28 41.88 5.15
CA ALA A 252 -7.81 41.23 6.35
C ALA A 252 -6.71 40.81 7.36
N PHE A 253 -5.43 40.91 6.99
CA PHE A 253 -4.29 40.48 7.83
C PHE A 253 -3.23 41.58 8.09
N LEU A 254 -3.48 42.83 7.67
CA LEU A 254 -2.73 44.04 8.08
C LEU A 254 -3.55 44.87 9.06
#